data_AF-A0A5E9ABA5-F1
#
_entry.id   AF-A0A5E9ABA5-F1
#
_cell.length_a   1.000
_cell.length_b   1.000
_cell.length_c   1.000
_cell.angle_alpha   90.00
_cell.angle_beta   90.00
_cell.angle_gamma   90.00
#
_symmetry.space_group_name_H-M   'P 1'
#
loop_
_entity.id
_entity.type
_entity.pdbx_description
1 polymer ?
#
loop_
_entity_poly.entity_id
_entity_poly.type
_entity_poly.pdbx_seq_one_letter_code
_entity_poly.pdbx_strand_id
1 'polypeptide(L)' 'ANAALLAAAVLALNDDKLAARLDAWRAAQTAKVAAEPTDAP' A
#
# COMPACT_ATOMS: atom_id res chain seq x y z
N ALA A 1 -0.20 -9.94 -8.03
CA ALA A 1 0.05 -9.03 -6.89
C ALA A 1 -1.22 -8.29 -6.44
N ASN A 2 -1.93 -7.59 -7.33
CA ASN A 2 -3.11 -6.78 -6.96
C ASN A 2 -4.26 -7.59 -6.31
N ALA A 3 -4.48 -8.84 -6.73
CA ALA A 3 -5.49 -9.71 -6.11
C ALA A 3 -5.24 -9.94 -4.60
N ALA A 4 -3.98 -10.00 -4.16
CA ALA A 4 -3.65 -10.15 -2.74
C ALA A 4 -3.92 -8.85 -1.95
N LEU A 5 -3.67 -7.68 -2.54
CA LEU A 5 -4.01 -6.39 -1.93
C LEU A 5 -5.52 -6.19 -1.82
N LEU A 6 -6.28 -6.67 -2.82
CA LEU A 6 -7.74 -6.69 -2.76
C LEU A 6 -8.25 -7.60 -1.64
N ALA A 7 -7.71 -8.82 -1.53
CA ALA A 7 -8.06 -9.73 -0.44
C ALA A 7 -7.73 -9.13 0.94
N ALA A 8 -6.57 -8.47 1.08
CA ALA A 8 -6.21 -7.76 2.30
C ALA A 8 -7.20 -6.64 2.64
N ALA A 9 -7.70 -5.90 1.64
CA ALA A 9 -8.70 -4.87 1.84
C ALA A 9 -10.06 -5.44 2.32
N VAL A 10 -10.46 -6.62 1.83
CA VAL A 10 -11.68 -7.30 2.30
C VAL A 10 -11.54 -7.75 3.74
N LEU A 11 -10.40 -8.35 4.10
CA LEU A 11 -10.15 -8.79 5.49
C LEU A 11 -10.07 -7.60 6.47
N ALA A 12 -9.50 -6.48 6.04
CA ALA A 12 -9.36 -5.27 6.86
C ALA A 12 -10.70 -4.67 7.30
N LEU A 13 -11.83 -5.00 6.64
CA LEU A 13 -13.16 -4.57 7.07
C LEU A 13 -13.55 -5.08 8.46
N ASN A 14 -12.90 -6.15 8.94
CA ASN A 14 -13.20 -6.78 10.23
C ASN A 14 -11.94 -6.94 11.12
N ASP A 15 -10.80 -6.37 10.73
CA ASP A 15 -9.53 -6.44 11.47
C ASP A 15 -8.83 -5.08 11.46
N ASP A 16 -9.00 -4.33 12.55
CA ASP A 16 -8.44 -2.98 12.72
C ASP A 16 -6.90 -2.96 12.66
N LYS A 17 -6.23 -4.02 13.12
CA LYS A 17 -4.76 -4.10 13.08
C LYS A 17 -4.29 -4.30 11.64
N LEU A 18 -5.01 -5.12 10.88
CA LEU A 18 -4.73 -5.30 9.46
C LEU A 18 -5.03 -4.01 8.66
N ALA A 19 -6.11 -3.32 8.99
CA ALA A 19 -6.45 -2.03 8.38
C ALA A 19 -5.31 -1.02 8.56
N ALA A 20 -4.83 -0.83 9.79
CA ALA A 20 -3.72 0.07 10.09
C ALA A 20 -2.44 -0.30 9.32
N ARG A 21 -2.14 -1.60 9.17
CA ARG A 21 -0.98 -2.07 8.38
C ARG A 21 -1.14 -1.78 6.89
N LEU A 22 -2.34 -1.99 6.34
CA LEU A 22 -2.64 -1.73 4.94
C LEU A 22 -2.53 -0.23 4.63
N ASP A 23 -2.98 0.64 5.53
CA ASP A 23 -2.88 2.09 5.37
C ASP A 23 -1.43 2.57 5.46
N ALA A 24 -0.67 2.08 6.43
CA ALA A 24 0.76 2.38 6.52
C ALA A 24 1.53 1.93 5.26
N TRP A 25 1.18 0.75 4.72
CA TRP A 25 1.77 0.27 3.48
C TRP A 25 1.42 1.18 2.28
N ARG A 26 0.16 1.62 2.17
CA ARG A 26 -0.27 2.55 1.10
C ARG A 26 0.45 3.89 1.21
N ALA A 27 0.54 4.46 2.41
CA ALA A 27 1.26 5.71 2.65
C ALA A 27 2.74 5.58 2.26
N ALA A 28 3.40 4.49 2.66
CA ALA A 28 4.79 4.23 2.28
C ALA A 28 4.96 4.06 0.76
N GLN A 29 3.99 3.45 0.08
CA GLN A 29 4.03 3.29 -1.37
C GLN A 29 3.88 4.64 -2.10
N THR A 30 2.98 5.50 -1.62
CA THR A 30 2.85 6.87 -2.13
C THR A 30 4.13 7.67 -1.90
N ALA A 31 4.75 7.55 -0.73
CA ALA A 31 5.99 8.25 -0.40
C ALA A 31 7.20 7.83 -1.24
N LYS A 32 7.16 6.65 -1.90
CA LYS A 32 8.23 6.19 -2.79
C LYS A 32 8.19 6.85 -4.17
N VAL A 33 7.11 7.54 -4.52
CA VAL A 33 7.00 8.21 -5.82
C VAL A 33 7.87 9.46 -5.79
N ALA A 34 8.93 9.49 -6.61
CA ALA A 34 9.77 10.66 -6.79
C ALA A 34 8.97 11.79 -7.48
N ALA A 35 9.28 13.05 -7.13
CA ALA A 35 8.61 14.21 -7.72
C ALA A 35 8.94 14.41 -9.20
N GLU A 36 10.17 14.06 -9.59
CA GLU A 36 10.68 14.17 -10.95
C GLU A 36 11.31 12.84 -11.37
N PRO A 37 11.27 12.49 -12.66
CA PRO A 37 11.98 11.32 -13.16
C PRO A 37 13.48 11.53 -12.98
N THR A 38 14.14 10.55 -12.37
CA THR A 38 15.60 10.43 -12.43
C THR A 38 15.94 9.49 -13.58
N ASP A 39 16.97 9.82 -14.36
CA ASP A 39 17.59 8.84 -15.25
C ASP A 39 18.20 7.72 -14.39
N ALA A 40 17.38 6.73 -14.06
CA ALA A 40 17.84 5.45 -13.57
C ALA A 40 18.35 4.66 -14.80
N PRO A 41 19.48 3.93 -14.67
CA PRO A 41 20.13 3.26 -15.79
C PRO A 41 19.24 2.28 -16.56
#